data_AF-A0A3G9DVU2-F1
#
_entry.id   AF-A0A3G9DVU2-F1
#
_cell.length_a   1.000
_cell.length_b   1.000
_cell.length_c   1.000
_cell.angle_alpha   90.00
_cell.angle_beta   90.00
_cell.angle_gamma   90.00
#
_symmetry.space_group_name_H-M   'P 1'
#
loop_
_entity.id
_entity.type
_entity.pdbx_description
1 polymer ?
#
loop_
_entity_poly.entity_id
_entity_poly.type
_entity_poly.pdbx_seq_one_letter_code
_entity_poly.pdbx_strand_id
1 'polypeptide(L)'
;MTSNSTLNYPNCWHARGYGLFAANPLGIKDFTENKTSLKFSLESGRSITFRYRVIISSDLYLTNNEINALTNDFARKYEYGTNKFSQLLKKA
;
A
#
# COMPACT_ATOMS: atom_id res chain seq x y z
N MET A 1 -17.09 -1.22 2.37
CA MET A 1 -15.75 -1.39 2.98
C MET A 1 -14.93 -2.37 2.13
N THR A 2 -14.49 -2.00 0.93
CA THR A 2 -13.71 -2.91 0.07
C THR A 2 -13.20 -2.16 -1.16
N SER A 3 -11.97 -1.64 -1.09
CA SER A 3 -11.04 -1.49 -2.23
C SER A 3 -9.88 -0.57 -1.88
N ASN A 4 -9.11 -0.87 -0.82
CA ASN A 4 -7.77 -0.30 -0.74
C ASN A 4 -6.92 -1.02 -1.79
N SER A 5 -6.79 -0.41 -2.95
CA SER A 5 -6.18 -0.92 -4.19
C SER A 5 -4.65 -1.17 -4.13
N THR A 6 -4.08 -1.25 -2.92
CA THR A 6 -2.64 -1.45 -2.70
C THR A 6 -2.31 -2.94 -2.70
N LEU A 7 -1.22 -3.29 -3.40
CA LEU A 7 -0.64 -4.63 -3.37
C LEU A 7 -0.30 -5.03 -1.92
N ASN A 8 -0.86 -6.14 -1.44
CA ASN A 8 -0.75 -6.63 -0.05
C ASN A 8 -1.19 -5.59 1.01
N TYR A 9 -2.47 -5.24 1.01
CA TYR A 9 -3.07 -4.49 2.12
C TYR A 9 -3.57 -5.45 3.23
N PRO A 10 -3.29 -5.20 4.52
CA PRO A 10 -2.43 -4.14 5.07
C PRO A 10 -0.93 -4.37 4.78
N ASN A 11 -0.20 -3.27 4.56
CA ASN A 11 1.20 -3.30 4.12
C ASN A 11 2.15 -3.85 5.20
N CYS A 12 3.25 -4.47 4.79
CA CYS A 12 4.31 -4.89 5.69
C CYS A 12 5.15 -3.67 6.14
N TRP A 13 5.07 -3.35 7.43
CA TRP A 13 5.83 -2.28 8.05
C TRP A 13 7.08 -2.81 8.73
N HIS A 14 8.19 -2.08 8.61
CA HIS A 14 9.43 -2.34 9.33
C HIS A 14 9.89 -1.08 10.04
N ALA A 15 10.20 -1.18 11.32
CA ALA A 15 10.78 -0.10 12.09
C ALA A 15 12.05 -0.59 12.79
N ARG A 16 13.12 0.21 12.81
CA ARG A 16 14.33 -0.06 13.60
C ARG A 16 14.59 1.06 14.60
N GLY A 17 15.21 0.70 15.73
CA GLY A 17 15.45 1.60 16.86
C GLY A 17 16.35 2.81 16.58
N TYR A 18 16.98 2.87 15.40
CA TYR A 18 17.77 4.02 14.94
C TYR A 18 17.01 4.92 13.95
N GLY A 19 15.67 4.87 13.95
CA GLY A 19 14.84 5.79 13.16
C GLY A 19 14.62 5.40 11.70
N LEU A 20 14.87 4.14 11.34
CA LEU A 20 14.56 3.62 10.00
C LEU A 20 13.12 3.07 9.97
N PHE A 21 12.30 3.60 9.07
CA PHE A 21 10.95 3.13 8.79
C PHE A 21 10.83 2.71 7.32
N ALA A 22 10.22 1.57 7.06
CA ALA A 22 9.95 1.09 5.71
C ALA A 22 8.54 0.51 5.60
N ALA A 23 7.96 0.65 4.41
CA ALA A 23 6.65 0.13 4.05
C ALA A 23 6.81 -0.68 2.75
N ASN A 24 6.90 -2.01 2.85
CA ASN A 24 7.28 -2.88 1.73
C ASN A 24 6.14 -3.81 1.29
N PRO A 25 5.36 -3.45 0.25
CA PRO A 25 4.25 -4.28 -0.23
C PRO A 25 4.71 -5.57 -0.92
N LEU A 26 6.00 -5.69 -1.25
CA LEU A 26 6.58 -6.88 -1.88
C LEU A 26 7.18 -7.87 -0.85
N GLY A 27 7.37 -7.42 0.39
CA GLY A 27 8.13 -8.16 1.41
C GLY A 27 7.37 -9.30 2.10
N ILE A 28 6.12 -9.58 1.75
CA ILE A 28 5.21 -10.46 2.53
C ILE A 28 5.83 -11.82 2.88
N LYS A 29 6.70 -12.36 2.03
CA LYS A 29 7.42 -13.61 2.28
C LYS A 29 8.29 -13.54 3.53
N ASP A 30 9.10 -12.50 3.66
CA ASP A 30 10.02 -12.33 4.78
C ASP A 30 9.25 -12.00 6.07
N PHE A 31 8.19 -11.20 5.99
CA PHE A 31 7.37 -10.82 7.16
C PHE A 31 6.43 -11.93 7.65
N THR A 32 6.22 -12.98 6.86
CA THR A 32 5.36 -14.11 7.24
C THR A 32 6.14 -15.40 7.48
N GLU A 33 7.47 -15.34 7.60
CA GLU A 33 8.33 -16.52 7.76
C GLU A 33 8.07 -17.56 6.65
N ASN A 34 7.90 -17.08 5.41
CA ASN A 34 7.57 -17.88 4.24
C ASN A 34 6.15 -18.51 4.22
N LYS A 35 5.26 -18.20 5.17
CA LYS A 35 3.88 -18.72 5.18
C LYS A 35 3.01 -18.16 4.05
N THR A 36 3.34 -16.96 3.55
CA THR A 36 2.63 -16.33 2.44
C THR A 36 3.64 -15.82 1.42
N SER A 37 3.32 -15.87 0.13
CA SER A 37 4.17 -15.33 -0.93
C SER A 37 3.35 -14.49 -1.91
N LEU A 38 3.93 -13.38 -2.36
CA LEU A 38 3.37 -12.56 -3.41
C LEU A 38 3.94 -13.03 -4.76
N LYS A 39 3.08 -13.58 -5.62
CA LYS A 39 3.43 -13.86 -7.02
C LYS A 39 3.10 -12.64 -7.89
N PHE A 40 3.92 -11.60 -7.78
CA PHE A 40 3.81 -10.42 -8.64
C PHE A 40 4.91 -10.46 -9.70
N SER A 41 4.51 -10.37 -10.97
CA SER A 41 5.41 -10.25 -12.10
C SER A 41 5.02 -9.03 -12.93
N LEU A 42 6.01 -8.33 -13.46
CA LEU A 42 5.83 -7.19 -14.35
C LEU A 42 6.42 -7.56 -15.70
N GLU A 43 5.58 -7.53 -16.75
CA GLU A 43 6.04 -7.80 -18.12
C GLU A 43 7.11 -6.79 -18.55
N SER A 44 7.98 -7.23 -19.47
CA SER A 44 8.99 -6.35 -20.06
C SER A 44 8.35 -5.11 -20.70
N GLY A 45 8.94 -3.94 -20.44
CA GLY A 45 8.43 -2.65 -20.92
C GLY A 45 7.18 -2.13 -20.19
N ARG A 46 6.69 -2.81 -19.14
CA ARG A 46 5.62 -2.29 -18.28
C ARG A 46 6.20 -1.56 -17.06
N SER A 47 5.34 -0.79 -16.40
CA SER A 47 5.68 -0.07 -15.18
C SER A 47 4.56 -0.20 -14.16
N ILE A 48 4.96 -0.24 -12.89
CA ILE A 48 4.06 -0.12 -11.75
C ILE A 48 4.48 1.11 -10.94
N THR A 49 3.52 1.78 -10.31
CA THR A 49 3.78 2.92 -9.44
C THR A 49 3.18 2.65 -8.07
N PHE A 50 4.02 2.62 -7.05
CA PHE A 50 3.59 2.61 -5.66
C PHE A 50 3.55 4.05 -5.15
N ARG A 51 2.43 4.44 -4.55
CA ARG A 51 2.22 5.79 -4.01
C ARG A 51 2.03 5.69 -2.51
N TYR A 52 2.75 6.53 -1.78
CA TYR A 52 2.69 6.60 -0.32
C TYR A 52 2.41 8.04 0.10
N ARG A 53 1.69 8.20 1.22
CA ARG A 53 1.51 9.47 1.92
C ARG A 53 1.87 9.24 3.38
N VAL A 54 2.80 10.04 3.90
CA VAL A 54 3.18 10.05 5.31
C VAL A 54 2.58 11.30 5.93
N ILE A 55 1.92 11.13 7.08
CA ILE A 55 1.27 12.19 7.82
C ILE A 55 1.97 12.26 9.18
N ILE A 56 2.59 13.40 9.47
CA ILE A 56 3.27 13.68 10.72
C ILE A 56 2.49 14.79 11.40
N SER A 57 1.98 14.53 12.60
CA SER A 57 1.28 15.50 13.43
C SER A 57 2.07 15.67 14.73
N SER A 58 2.45 16.91 15.04
CA SER A 58 2.98 17.28 16.35
C SER A 58 1.84 17.86 17.19
N ASP A 59 1.78 17.49 18.47
CA ASP A 59 0.88 18.03 19.49
C ASP A 59 -0.63 17.77 19.34
N LEU A 60 -1.09 17.20 18.22
CA LEU A 60 -2.48 16.84 17.99
C LEU A 60 -2.62 15.36 17.58
N TYR A 61 -3.33 14.59 18.40
CA TYR A 61 -3.74 13.24 18.04
C TYR A 61 -4.89 13.31 17.04
N LEU A 62 -4.66 12.77 15.84
CA LEU A 62 -5.72 12.68 14.84
C LEU A 62 -6.78 11.68 15.30
N THR A 63 -8.03 12.08 15.22
CA THR A 63 -9.18 11.19 15.42
C THR A 63 -9.30 10.19 14.28
N ASN A 64 -10.01 9.09 14.52
CA ASN A 64 -10.31 8.10 13.46
C ASN A 64 -11.01 8.75 12.27
N ASN A 65 -11.89 9.73 12.50
CA ASN A 65 -12.61 10.41 11.42
C ASN A 65 -11.65 11.23 10.54
N GLU A 66 -10.69 11.93 11.13
CA GLU A 66 -9.67 12.69 10.40
C GLU A 66 -8.74 11.75 9.62
N ILE A 67 -8.28 10.66 10.23
CA ILE A 67 -7.44 9.65 9.56
C ILE A 67 -8.18 9.05 8.36
N ASN A 68 -9.46 8.72 8.53
CA ASN A 68 -10.30 8.19 7.45
C ASN A 68 -10.52 9.23 6.35
N ALA A 69 -10.72 10.50 6.70
CA ALA A 69 -10.86 11.58 5.72
C ALA A 69 -9.57 11.77 4.90
N LEU A 70 -8.40 11.74 5.55
CA LEU A 70 -7.08 11.82 4.90
C LEU A 70 -6.80 10.62 3.99
N THR A 71 -7.23 9.42 4.41
CA THR A 71 -7.16 8.19 3.62
C THR A 71 -8.04 8.30 2.37
N ASN A 72 -9.30 8.70 2.54
CA ASN A 72 -10.24 8.86 1.43
C ASN A 72 -9.80 9.96 0.45
N ASP A 73 -9.22 11.05 0.94
CA ASP A 73 -8.64 12.09 0.09
C ASP A 73 -7.49 11.54 -0.78
N PHE A 74 -6.57 10.81 -0.15
CA PHE A 74 -5.47 10.18 -0.88
C PHE A 74 -5.98 9.21 -1.94
N ALA A 75 -6.95 8.37 -1.56
CA ALA A 75 -7.61 7.44 -2.47
C ALA A 75 -8.25 8.21 -3.64
N ARG A 76 -9.12 9.20 -3.41
CA ARG A 76 -9.75 10.00 -4.49
C ARG A 76 -8.75 10.63 -5.45
N LYS A 77 -7.64 11.15 -4.95
CA LYS A 77 -6.59 11.77 -5.79
C LYS A 77 -5.97 10.76 -6.78
N TYR A 78 -5.92 9.48 -6.42
CA TYR A 78 -5.22 8.46 -7.20
C TYR A 78 -6.11 7.29 -7.67
N GLU A 79 -7.41 7.28 -7.33
CA GLU A 79 -8.41 6.24 -7.68
C GLU A 79 -9.41 6.67 -8.76
N TYR A 80 -9.10 7.68 -9.59
CA TYR A 80 -9.78 7.84 -10.88
C TYR A 80 -9.13 6.89 -11.92
N GLY A 81 -9.55 5.61 -11.92
CA GLY A 81 -9.17 4.67 -12.99
C GLY A 81 -9.00 3.18 -12.61
N THR A 82 -9.72 2.67 -11.61
CA THR A 82 -9.68 1.25 -11.14
C THR A 82 -10.16 0.19 -12.16
N ASN A 83 -10.15 0.49 -13.45
CA ASN A 83 -10.36 -0.50 -14.51
C ASN A 83 -9.08 -1.20 -14.97
N LYS A 84 -7.85 -0.79 -14.57
CA LYS A 84 -6.61 -1.36 -15.13
C LYS A 84 -5.95 -2.45 -14.27
N PHE A 85 -5.95 -2.32 -12.95
CA PHE A 85 -5.25 -3.26 -12.06
C PHE A 85 -6.00 -4.61 -11.91
N SER A 86 -7.34 -4.58 -11.90
CA SER A 86 -8.17 -5.79 -11.89
C SER A 86 -8.11 -6.56 -13.22
N GLN A 87 -7.81 -5.89 -14.34
CA GLN A 87 -7.61 -6.54 -15.64
C GLN A 87 -6.25 -7.25 -15.75
N LEU A 88 -5.20 -6.71 -15.11
CA LEU A 88 -3.86 -7.30 -15.12
C LEU A 88 -3.79 -8.60 -14.31
N LEU A 89 -4.53 -8.70 -13.20
CA LEU A 89 -4.58 -9.90 -12.37
C LEU A 89 -5.46 -11.03 -12.93
N LYS A 90 -6.37 -10.73 -13.89
CA LYS A 90 -7.22 -11.74 -14.54
C LYS A 90 -6.58 -12.46 -15.74
N LYS A 91 -5.36 -12.07 -16.13
CA LYS A 91 -4.63 -12.63 -17.28
C LYS A 91 -3.43 -13.50 -16.92
N ALA A 92 -3.22 -13.79 -15.63
CA ALA A 92 -2.18 -14.67 -15.13
C ALA A 92 -2.77 -15.96 -14.55
#